data_AF-A0A932ZR54-F1
#
_entry.id   AF-A0A932ZR54-F1
#
_cell.length_a   1.000
_cell.length_b   1.000
_cell.length_c   1.000
_cell.angle_alpha   90.00
_cell.angle_beta   90.00
_cell.angle_gamma   90.00
#
_symmetry.space_group_name_H-M   'P 1'
#
loop_
_entity.id
_entity.type
_entity.pdbx_description
1 polymer ?
#
loop_
_entity_poly.entity_id
_entity_poly.type
_entity_poly.pdbx_seq_one_letter_code
_entity_poly.pdbx_strand_id
1 'polypeptide(L)'
;MPITAYMAALAGAAAGGLAWALLSWATGYEIGYVAWGIGGLVGFAAARFGANGKYSGAVCALLSLLAIFGGKVAAVRLALPGELAKQPFVARLLFEEIRGDAEAFADLGSEEEHAAFMVEHRYVKGKSDPSEVTPEELMAFREIAVPELREIAAGTLGYEEWRDRRIDKGIEGLSDEGGITGLVVKNLGPIDLLFAFLGLVTAWRLGNIGLQGQAAAATVRTGPPPAPGGPTPPSGGAAPPPLTPDRPTLV
;
A
#
# COMPACT_ATOMS: atom_id res chain seq x y z
N MET A 1 4.42 -22.02 17.11
CA MET A 1 4.76 -22.13 15.67
C MET A 1 6.26 -22.22 15.55
N PRO A 2 6.81 -23.15 14.74
CA PRO A 2 8.26 -23.26 14.57
C PRO A 2 8.80 -22.04 13.80
N ILE A 3 10.04 -21.64 14.09
CA ILE A 3 10.72 -20.50 13.43
C ILE A 3 10.67 -20.63 11.90
N THR A 4 10.82 -21.85 11.39
CA THR A 4 10.76 -22.18 9.96
C THR A 4 9.45 -21.76 9.31
N ALA A 5 8.31 -21.88 10.01
CA ALA A 5 7.03 -21.46 9.47
C ALA A 5 6.89 -19.94 9.40
N TYR A 6 7.48 -19.19 10.33
CA TYR A 6 7.49 -17.73 10.27
C TYR A 6 8.33 -17.22 9.10
N MET A 7 9.51 -17.82 8.90
CA MET A 7 10.37 -17.50 7.77
C MET A 7 9.71 -17.83 6.43
N ALA A 8 9.00 -18.96 6.35
CA ALA A 8 8.24 -19.33 5.16
C ALA A 8 7.09 -18.35 4.88
N ALA A 9 6.34 -17.94 5.91
CA ALA A 9 5.27 -16.94 5.78
C ALA A 9 5.83 -15.59 5.30
N LEU A 10 6.94 -15.14 5.88
CA LEU A 10 7.62 -13.90 5.49
C LEU A 10 8.12 -13.95 4.04
N ALA A 11 8.72 -15.08 3.63
CA ALA A 11 9.16 -15.28 2.25
C ALA A 11 7.97 -15.26 1.27
N GLY A 12 6.85 -15.91 1.63
CA GLY A 12 5.62 -15.85 0.84
C GLY A 12 5.04 -14.44 0.75
N ALA A 13 5.11 -13.68 1.84
CA ALA A 13 4.65 -12.29 1.89
C ALA A 13 5.50 -11.40 0.97
N ALA A 14 6.83 -11.49 1.06
CA ALA A 14 7.75 -10.76 0.20
C ALA A 14 7.59 -11.12 -1.28
N ALA A 15 7.54 -12.43 -1.59
CA ALA A 15 7.37 -12.90 -2.96
C ALA A 15 6.01 -12.48 -3.55
N GLY A 16 4.93 -12.58 -2.77
CA GLY A 16 3.59 -12.17 -3.20
C GLY A 16 3.49 -10.66 -3.45
N GLY A 17 4.02 -9.85 -2.53
CA GLY A 17 4.04 -8.38 -2.68
C GLY A 17 4.88 -7.95 -3.89
N LEU A 18 6.06 -8.54 -4.10
CA LEU A 18 6.91 -8.24 -5.25
C LEU A 18 6.25 -8.67 -6.57
N ALA A 19 5.67 -9.88 -6.62
CA ALA A 19 4.97 -10.36 -7.80
C ALA A 19 3.80 -9.44 -8.19
N TRP A 20 3.06 -8.93 -7.19
CA TRP A 20 2.01 -7.95 -7.46
C TRP A 20 2.57 -6.64 -8.01
N ALA A 21 3.61 -6.09 -7.38
CA ALA A 21 4.23 -4.85 -7.85
C ALA A 21 4.70 -4.95 -9.30
N LEU A 22 5.36 -6.06 -9.66
CA LEU A 22 5.84 -6.31 -11.03
C LEU A 22 4.68 -6.52 -12.01
N LEU A 23 3.63 -7.25 -11.61
CA LEU A 23 2.46 -7.47 -12.46
C LEU A 23 1.75 -6.15 -12.76
N SER A 24 1.52 -5.31 -11.74
CA SER A 24 0.90 -3.99 -11.91
C SER A 24 1.75 -3.09 -12.79
N TRP A 25 3.07 -3.08 -12.61
CA TRP A 25 3.99 -2.33 -13.46
C TRP A 25 3.95 -2.79 -14.92
N ALA A 26 4.01 -4.11 -15.16
CA ALA A 26 4.06 -4.66 -16.52
C ALA A 26 2.72 -4.51 -17.28
N THR A 27 1.59 -4.57 -16.57
CA THR A 27 0.27 -4.56 -17.19
C THR A 27 -0.44 -3.20 -17.15
N GLY A 28 -0.05 -2.32 -16.22
CA GLY A 28 -0.78 -1.09 -15.92
C GLY A 28 -2.14 -1.32 -15.26
N TYR A 29 -2.48 -2.55 -14.88
CA TYR A 29 -3.77 -2.90 -14.28
C TYR A 29 -3.62 -3.32 -12.82
N GLU A 30 -4.48 -2.77 -11.98
CA GLU A 30 -4.63 -3.21 -10.60
C GLU A 30 -5.67 -4.33 -10.51
N ILE A 31 -5.20 -5.52 -10.17
CA ILE A 31 -6.01 -6.72 -10.18
C ILE A 31 -6.30 -7.15 -8.74
N GLY A 32 -7.48 -6.80 -8.23
CA GLY A 32 -7.84 -7.02 -6.82
C GLY A 32 -7.69 -8.46 -6.34
N TYR A 33 -7.96 -9.48 -7.17
CA TYR A 33 -7.83 -10.88 -6.76
C TYR A 33 -6.38 -11.31 -6.45
N VAL A 34 -5.38 -10.55 -6.86
CA VAL A 34 -3.98 -10.79 -6.49
C VAL A 34 -3.79 -10.65 -4.98
N ALA A 35 -4.47 -9.70 -4.33
CA ALA A 35 -4.44 -9.54 -2.87
C ALA A 35 -4.93 -10.80 -2.13
N TRP A 36 -5.97 -11.46 -2.66
CA TRP A 36 -6.44 -12.74 -2.14
C TRP A 36 -5.39 -13.85 -2.32
N GLY A 37 -4.76 -13.90 -3.51
CA GLY A 37 -3.67 -14.82 -3.81
C GLY A 37 -2.48 -14.68 -2.87
N ILE A 38 -2.08 -13.44 -2.53
CA ILE A 38 -1.01 -13.17 -1.54
C ILE A 38 -1.35 -13.80 -0.19
N GLY A 39 -2.56 -13.58 0.33
CA GLY A 39 -2.97 -14.17 1.60
C GLY A 39 -3.00 -15.71 1.56
N GLY A 40 -3.44 -16.29 0.45
CA GLY A 40 -3.32 -17.72 0.18
C GLY A 40 -1.88 -18.21 0.25
N LEU A 41 -0.95 -17.52 -0.42
CA LEU A 41 0.47 -17.86 -0.46
C LEU A 41 1.13 -17.78 0.93
N VAL A 42 0.89 -16.70 1.69
CA VAL A 42 1.43 -16.54 3.06
C VAL A 42 0.95 -17.66 3.97
N GLY A 43 -0.36 -17.89 4.01
CA GLY A 43 -0.97 -18.91 4.86
C GLY A 43 -0.54 -20.32 4.47
N PHE A 44 -0.48 -20.62 3.17
CA PHE A 44 -0.05 -21.92 2.65
C PHE A 44 1.43 -22.19 2.99
N ALA A 45 2.31 -21.21 2.76
CA ALA A 45 3.72 -21.34 3.12
C ALA A 45 3.88 -21.60 4.62
N ALA A 46 3.21 -20.85 5.48
CA ALA A 46 3.24 -21.10 6.92
C ALA A 46 2.76 -22.53 7.25
N ALA A 47 1.59 -22.92 6.73
CA ALA A 47 0.96 -24.22 7.00
C ALA A 47 1.84 -25.40 6.55
N ARG A 48 2.54 -25.26 5.41
CA ARG A 48 3.46 -26.27 4.88
C ARG A 48 4.66 -26.53 5.78
N PHE A 49 5.04 -25.56 6.60
CA PHE A 49 6.19 -25.62 7.51
C PHE A 49 5.78 -25.79 8.98
N GLY A 50 4.55 -26.24 9.25
CA GLY A 50 4.11 -26.64 10.59
C GLY A 50 3.46 -25.53 11.41
N ALA A 51 2.97 -24.46 10.76
CA ALA A 51 2.07 -23.50 11.40
C ALA A 51 0.79 -24.18 11.92
N ASN A 52 0.46 -23.94 13.18
CA ASN A 52 -0.79 -24.37 13.81
C ASN A 52 -1.11 -23.44 14.99
N GLY A 53 -2.39 -23.15 15.19
CA GLY A 53 -2.92 -22.38 16.31
C GLY A 53 -3.24 -20.92 15.99
N LYS A 54 -4.07 -20.31 16.84
CA LYS A 54 -4.66 -18.98 16.62
C LYS A 54 -3.60 -17.87 16.43
N TYR A 55 -2.53 -17.92 17.21
CA TYR A 55 -1.41 -16.96 17.12
C TYR A 55 -0.71 -17.02 15.76
N SER A 56 -0.51 -18.23 15.23
CA SER A 56 0.09 -18.44 13.91
C SER A 56 -0.79 -17.85 12.80
N GLY A 57 -2.09 -18.10 12.85
CA GLY A 57 -3.06 -17.50 11.93
C GLY A 57 -3.03 -15.96 11.98
N ALA A 58 -2.97 -15.38 13.18
CA ALA A 58 -2.91 -13.92 13.34
C ALA A 58 -1.64 -13.31 12.71
N VAL A 59 -0.48 -13.94 12.92
CA VAL A 59 0.78 -13.49 12.29
C VAL A 59 0.72 -13.62 10.76
N CYS A 60 0.15 -14.70 10.22
CA CYS A 60 -0.03 -14.86 8.77
C CYS A 60 -0.94 -13.76 8.19
N ALA A 61 -2.04 -13.43 8.86
CA ALA A 61 -2.94 -12.35 8.44
C ALA A 61 -2.24 -10.98 8.45
N LEU A 62 -1.44 -10.69 9.50
CA LEU A 62 -0.68 -9.45 9.58
C LEU A 62 0.38 -9.36 8.47
N LEU A 63 1.15 -10.42 8.24
CA LEU A 63 2.14 -10.46 7.16
C LEU A 63 1.48 -10.32 5.79
N SER A 64 0.32 -10.94 5.58
CA SER A 64 -0.47 -10.78 4.36
C SER A 64 -0.93 -9.33 4.18
N LEU A 65 -1.43 -8.68 5.23
CA LEU A 65 -1.85 -7.29 5.18
C LEU A 65 -0.69 -6.37 4.77
N LEU A 66 0.48 -6.56 5.40
CA LEU A 66 1.68 -5.78 5.10
C LEU A 66 2.17 -6.04 3.67
N ALA A 67 2.13 -7.28 3.18
CA ALA A 67 2.49 -7.61 1.79
C ALA A 67 1.53 -7.02 0.76
N ILE A 68 0.22 -7.06 1.04
CA ILE A 68 -0.80 -6.46 0.18
C ILE A 68 -0.58 -4.95 0.11
N PHE A 69 -0.48 -4.28 1.26
CA PHE A 69 -0.29 -2.84 1.32
C PHE A 69 1.05 -2.42 0.69
N GLY A 70 2.15 -3.07 1.08
CA GLY A 70 3.48 -2.81 0.55
C GLY A 70 3.59 -3.09 -0.96
N GLY A 71 2.94 -4.15 -1.45
CA GLY A 71 2.85 -4.47 -2.87
C GLY A 71 2.14 -3.37 -3.67
N LYS A 72 1.01 -2.84 -3.15
CA LYS A 72 0.29 -1.72 -3.80
C LYS A 72 1.10 -0.41 -3.77
N VAL A 73 1.79 -0.11 -2.66
CA VAL A 73 2.72 1.04 -2.59
C VAL A 73 3.84 0.91 -3.62
N ALA A 74 4.46 -0.27 -3.73
CA ALA A 74 5.52 -0.52 -4.70
C ALA A 74 4.99 -0.46 -6.15
N ALA A 75 3.80 -1.00 -6.42
CA ALA A 75 3.15 -0.93 -7.73
C ALA A 75 2.98 0.52 -8.19
N VAL A 76 2.43 1.39 -7.32
CA VAL A 76 2.24 2.81 -7.63
C VAL A 76 3.59 3.49 -7.88
N ARG A 77 4.61 3.24 -7.04
CA ARG A 77 5.96 3.81 -7.22
C ARG A 77 6.58 3.44 -8.56
N LEU A 78 6.43 2.19 -8.99
CA LEU A 78 7.00 1.70 -10.25
C LEU A 78 6.23 2.20 -11.48
N ALA A 79 4.90 2.34 -11.38
CA ALA A 79 4.06 2.76 -12.49
C ALA A 79 4.05 4.28 -12.71
N LEU A 80 4.20 5.07 -11.64
CA LEU A 80 4.01 6.52 -11.68
C LEU A 80 4.87 7.26 -12.73
N PRO A 81 6.19 7.00 -12.88
CA PRO A 81 6.99 7.71 -13.89
C PRO A 81 6.47 7.46 -15.32
N GLY A 82 6.05 6.22 -15.60
CA GLY A 82 5.48 5.83 -16.90
C GLY A 82 4.13 6.49 -17.17
N GLU A 83 3.28 6.62 -16.16
CA GLU A 83 1.98 7.31 -16.30
C GLU A 83 2.14 8.83 -16.50
N LEU A 84 3.09 9.45 -15.79
CA LEU A 84 3.40 10.88 -15.99
C LEU A 84 3.95 11.14 -17.40
N ALA A 85 4.80 10.25 -17.91
CA ALA A 85 5.34 10.34 -19.26
C ALA A 85 4.28 10.20 -20.36
N LYS A 86 3.14 9.54 -20.09
CA LYS A 86 2.04 9.35 -21.04
C LYS A 86 1.19 10.60 -21.29
N GLN A 87 1.42 11.69 -20.56
CA GLN A 87 0.66 12.94 -20.74
C GLN A 87 1.52 14.09 -21.33
N PRO A 88 2.20 13.88 -22.47
CA PRO A 88 3.13 14.87 -23.02
C PRO A 88 2.43 16.17 -23.44
N PHE A 89 1.16 16.10 -23.84
CA PHE A 89 0.39 17.28 -24.21
C PHE A 89 0.18 18.23 -23.03
N VAL A 90 -0.20 17.70 -21.86
CA VAL A 90 -0.42 18.51 -20.66
C VAL A 90 0.90 19.07 -20.15
N ALA A 91 1.94 18.24 -20.10
CA ALA A 91 3.28 18.69 -19.71
C ALA A 91 3.80 19.79 -20.64
N ARG A 92 3.57 19.66 -21.96
CA ARG A 92 3.98 20.68 -22.92
C ARG A 92 3.21 21.98 -22.72
N LEU A 93 1.90 21.92 -22.55
CA LEU A 93 1.08 23.11 -22.30
C LEU A 93 1.55 23.88 -21.05
N LEU A 94 1.82 23.15 -19.96
CA LEU A 94 2.37 23.73 -18.73
C LEU A 94 3.76 24.33 -18.93
N PHE A 95 4.63 23.67 -19.71
CA PHE A 95 5.96 24.22 -19.99
C PHE A 95 5.88 25.52 -20.80
N GLU A 96 5.00 25.58 -21.80
CA GLU A 96 4.83 26.79 -22.62
C GLU A 96 4.24 27.95 -21.79
N GLU A 97 3.36 27.66 -20.83
CA GLU A 97 2.87 28.63 -19.83
C GLU A 97 4.03 29.15 -18.96
N ILE A 98 4.81 28.25 -18.35
CA ILE A 98 5.98 28.63 -17.52
C ILE A 98 7.04 29.36 -18.34
N ARG A 99 7.19 29.05 -19.64
CA ARG A 99 8.09 29.82 -20.51
C ARG A 99 7.61 31.25 -20.66
N GLY A 100 6.31 31.47 -20.83
CA GLY A 100 5.73 32.83 -20.85
C GLY A 100 5.97 33.57 -19.54
N ASP A 101 5.80 32.89 -18.40
CA ASP A 101 6.13 33.44 -17.08
C ASP A 101 7.62 33.78 -16.96
N ALA A 102 8.50 32.91 -17.45
CA ALA A 102 9.94 33.10 -17.40
C ALA A 102 10.39 34.31 -18.23
N GLU A 103 9.80 34.51 -19.41
CA GLU A 103 10.01 35.69 -20.23
C GLU A 103 9.57 36.97 -19.51
N ALA A 104 8.36 36.97 -18.93
CA ALA A 104 7.86 38.11 -18.14
C ALA A 104 8.72 38.37 -16.88
N PHE A 105 9.19 37.31 -16.22
CA PHE A 105 10.03 37.41 -15.04
C PHE A 105 11.41 38.00 -15.35
N ALA A 106 11.95 37.74 -16.54
CA ALA A 106 13.25 38.26 -16.97
C ALA A 106 13.28 39.79 -17.11
N ASP A 107 12.12 40.40 -17.33
CA ASP A 107 11.96 41.86 -17.43
C ASP A 107 11.82 42.55 -16.06
N LEU A 108 11.68 41.79 -14.96
CA LEU A 108 11.59 42.36 -13.62
C LEU A 108 12.92 42.98 -13.19
N GLY A 109 12.86 44.24 -12.76
CA GLY A 109 14.04 45.03 -12.42
C GLY A 109 14.47 44.85 -10.96
N SER A 110 13.58 44.40 -10.08
CA SER A 110 13.87 44.35 -8.65
C SER A 110 13.10 43.27 -7.89
N GLU A 111 13.62 42.92 -6.70
CA GLU A 111 13.05 41.87 -5.85
C GLU A 111 11.71 42.26 -5.21
N GLU A 112 11.41 43.56 -5.14
CA GLU A 112 10.14 44.10 -4.63
C GLU A 112 8.97 43.76 -5.56
N GLU A 113 9.24 43.50 -6.84
CA GLU A 113 8.22 43.19 -7.85
C GLU A 113 7.76 41.72 -7.79
N HIS A 114 8.51 40.85 -7.09
CA HIS A 114 8.21 39.41 -7.02
C HIS A 114 6.82 39.12 -6.44
N ALA A 115 6.36 39.88 -5.44
CA ALA A 115 5.04 39.67 -4.85
C ALA A 115 3.92 39.94 -5.87
N ALA A 116 4.07 41.00 -6.67
CA ALA A 116 3.12 41.32 -7.73
C ALA A 116 3.11 40.24 -8.81
N PHE A 117 4.30 39.83 -9.24
CA PHE A 117 4.47 38.74 -10.20
C PHE A 117 3.82 37.44 -9.71
N MET A 118 4.02 37.05 -8.44
CA MET A 118 3.45 35.84 -7.86
C MET A 118 1.92 35.84 -7.87
N VAL A 119 1.29 37.00 -7.65
CA VAL A 119 -0.18 37.14 -7.69
C VAL A 119 -0.69 37.10 -9.13
N GLU A 120 -0.06 37.86 -10.03
CA GLU A 120 -0.44 37.94 -11.44
C GLU A 120 -0.37 36.57 -12.14
N HIS A 121 0.74 35.86 -11.94
CA HIS A 121 1.00 34.54 -12.53
C HIS A 121 0.55 33.38 -11.64
N ARG A 122 -0.21 33.64 -10.57
CA ARG A 122 -0.87 32.63 -9.72
C ARG A 122 0.09 31.63 -9.03
N TYR A 123 1.29 32.06 -8.69
CA TYR A 123 2.21 31.29 -7.83
C TYR A 123 1.74 31.24 -6.37
N VAL A 124 0.80 32.10 -5.97
CA VAL A 124 0.11 32.07 -4.67
C VAL A 124 -1.38 31.79 -4.83
N LYS A 125 -1.92 30.91 -3.98
CA LYS A 125 -3.31 30.47 -4.09
C LYS A 125 -4.25 31.40 -3.32
N GLY A 126 -5.27 31.91 -4.00
CA GLY A 126 -6.40 32.62 -3.37
C GLY A 126 -6.08 34.03 -2.89
N LYS A 127 -4.95 34.60 -3.30
CA LYS A 127 -4.55 35.97 -3.03
C LYS A 127 -4.72 36.80 -4.29
N SER A 128 -5.19 38.02 -4.13
CA SER A 128 -5.37 38.97 -5.23
C SER A 128 -4.57 40.26 -5.03
N ASP A 129 -4.00 40.46 -3.84
CA ASP A 129 -3.21 41.64 -3.51
C ASP A 129 -1.75 41.23 -3.18
N PRO A 130 -0.73 41.84 -3.81
CA PRO A 130 0.67 41.56 -3.53
C PRO A 130 1.07 41.72 -2.05
N SER A 131 0.39 42.61 -1.32
CA SER A 131 0.63 42.83 0.12
C SER A 131 0.16 41.67 1.00
N GLU A 132 -0.67 40.76 0.48
CA GLU A 132 -1.09 39.53 1.17
C GLU A 132 -0.04 38.42 1.09
N VAL A 133 0.98 38.55 0.21
CA VAL A 133 2.05 37.56 0.06
C VAL A 133 2.96 37.61 1.27
N THR A 134 3.10 36.50 1.99
CA THR A 134 3.89 36.48 3.23
C THR A 134 5.40 36.37 2.92
N PRO A 135 6.28 36.80 3.84
CA PRO A 135 7.72 36.63 3.66
C PRO A 135 8.14 35.18 3.41
N GLU A 136 7.47 34.21 4.03
CA GLU A 136 7.74 32.78 3.88
C GLU A 136 7.39 32.29 2.46
N GLU A 137 6.26 32.71 1.91
CA GLU A 137 5.87 32.38 0.54
C GLU A 137 6.83 33.00 -0.47
N LEU A 138 7.21 34.26 -0.23
CA LEU A 138 8.17 34.98 -1.08
C LEU A 138 9.54 34.29 -1.07
N MET A 139 9.98 33.84 0.11
CA MET A 139 11.22 33.07 0.29
C MET A 139 11.13 31.73 -0.47
N ALA A 140 10.05 30.97 -0.29
CA ALA A 140 9.84 29.71 -1.00
C ALA A 140 9.81 29.90 -2.53
N PHE A 141 9.15 30.95 -3.03
CA PHE A 141 9.15 31.28 -4.45
C PHE A 141 10.57 31.60 -4.96
N ARG A 142 11.35 32.37 -4.20
CA ARG A 142 12.74 32.70 -4.53
C ARG A 142 13.66 31.49 -4.54
N GLU A 143 13.45 30.54 -3.64
CA GLU A 143 14.28 29.33 -3.56
C GLU A 143 13.88 28.29 -4.62
N ILE A 144 12.60 28.17 -4.93
CA ILE A 144 12.08 27.07 -5.74
C ILE A 144 11.81 27.48 -7.20
N ALA A 145 11.09 28.60 -7.41
CA ALA A 145 10.59 28.98 -8.73
C ALA A 145 11.55 29.90 -9.48
N VAL A 146 12.14 30.91 -8.81
CA VAL A 146 13.03 31.88 -9.46
C VAL A 146 14.22 31.25 -10.19
N PRO A 147 14.93 30.23 -9.65
CA PRO A 147 16.00 29.58 -10.39
C PRO A 147 15.50 28.89 -11.66
N GLU A 148 14.36 28.19 -11.58
CA GLU A 148 13.74 27.51 -12.73
C GLU A 148 13.32 28.51 -13.81
N LEU A 149 12.64 29.61 -13.43
CA LEU A 149 12.24 30.68 -14.35
C LEU A 149 13.46 31.31 -15.03
N ARG A 150 14.54 31.60 -14.29
CA ARG A 150 15.77 32.17 -14.86
C ARG A 150 16.45 31.22 -15.84
N GLU A 151 16.52 29.93 -15.53
CA GLU A 151 17.08 28.93 -16.44
C GLU A 151 16.25 28.76 -17.72
N ILE A 152 14.92 28.83 -17.62
CA ILE A 152 14.02 28.75 -18.78
C ILE A 152 14.17 30.02 -19.64
N ALA A 153 14.17 31.21 -19.03
CA ALA A 153 14.35 32.48 -19.72
C ALA A 153 15.72 32.57 -20.43
N ALA A 154 16.77 32.05 -19.80
CA ALA A 154 18.11 31.95 -20.40
C ALA A 154 18.20 30.90 -21.52
N GLY A 155 17.17 30.08 -21.71
CA GLY A 155 17.15 28.97 -22.67
C GLY A 155 18.05 27.79 -22.28
N THR A 156 18.54 27.76 -21.04
CA THR A 156 19.40 26.68 -20.53
C THR A 156 18.61 25.46 -20.08
N LEU A 157 17.34 25.64 -19.68
CA LEU A 157 16.44 24.55 -19.31
C LEU A 157 15.39 24.33 -20.41
N GLY A 158 15.58 23.26 -21.20
CA GLY A 158 14.63 22.86 -22.25
C GLY A 158 13.46 22.02 -21.72
N TYR A 159 12.44 21.82 -22.57
CA TYR A 159 11.21 21.08 -22.22
C TYR A 159 11.48 19.66 -21.65
N GLU A 160 12.33 18.88 -22.31
CA GLU A 160 12.58 17.49 -21.89
C GLU A 160 13.23 17.43 -20.51
N GLU A 161 14.23 18.27 -20.26
CA GLU A 161 14.91 18.34 -18.96
C GLU A 161 13.99 18.91 -17.87
N TRP A 162 13.20 19.95 -18.19
CA TRP A 162 12.19 20.47 -17.28
C TRP A 162 11.17 19.39 -16.89
N ARG A 163 10.67 18.61 -17.87
CA ARG A 163 9.72 17.53 -17.63
C ARG A 163 10.31 16.48 -16.71
N ASP A 164 11.54 16.05 -16.99
CA ASP A 164 12.20 15.00 -16.22
C ASP A 164 12.45 15.47 -14.77
N ARG A 165 12.92 16.72 -14.57
CA ARG A 165 13.04 17.33 -13.23
C ARG A 165 11.70 17.41 -12.50
N ARG A 166 10.60 17.69 -13.19
CA ARG A 166 9.25 17.74 -12.60
C ARG A 166 8.74 16.36 -12.21
N ILE A 167 9.03 15.34 -13.00
CA ILE A 167 8.72 13.94 -12.65
C ILE A 167 9.50 13.57 -11.39
N ASP A 168 10.80 13.87 -11.34
CA ASP A 168 11.66 13.56 -10.19
C ASP A 168 11.20 14.28 -8.92
N LYS A 169 11.02 15.61 -8.97
CA LYS A 169 10.48 16.41 -7.85
C LYS A 169 9.09 15.93 -7.43
N GLY A 170 8.25 15.53 -8.39
CA GLY A 170 6.93 14.97 -8.11
C GLY A 170 7.01 13.65 -7.33
N ILE A 171 7.96 12.78 -7.67
CA ILE A 171 8.22 11.52 -6.96
C ILE A 171 8.80 11.79 -5.55
N GLU A 172 9.69 12.78 -5.42
CA GLU A 172 10.26 13.20 -4.13
C GLU A 172 9.19 13.78 -3.21
N GLY A 173 8.37 14.72 -3.67
CA GLY A 173 7.29 15.32 -2.87
C GLY A 173 6.19 14.32 -2.50
N LEU A 174 6.05 13.23 -3.26
CA LEU A 174 5.20 12.11 -2.90
C LEU A 174 5.81 11.22 -1.80
N SER A 175 7.12 11.27 -1.60
CA SER A 175 7.82 10.53 -0.55
C SER A 175 7.71 11.16 0.84
N ASP A 176 7.28 12.42 0.93
CA ASP A 176 7.00 13.11 2.18
C ASP A 176 5.77 12.53 2.92
N GLU A 177 5.65 12.84 4.23
CA GLU A 177 4.64 12.26 5.13
C GLU A 177 3.21 12.38 4.57
N GLY A 178 2.71 11.26 4.03
CA GLY A 178 1.34 11.12 3.55
C GLY A 178 1.17 11.09 2.03
N GLY A 179 2.21 11.34 1.21
CA GLY A 179 2.08 11.42 -0.24
C GLY A 179 1.66 10.10 -0.91
N ILE A 180 2.60 9.14 -1.05
CA ILE A 180 2.32 7.85 -1.73
C ILE A 180 1.32 7.01 -0.93
N THR A 181 1.49 6.96 0.38
CA THR A 181 0.58 6.21 1.26
C THR A 181 -0.84 6.78 1.17
N GLY A 182 -1.00 8.10 1.20
CA GLY A 182 -2.31 8.73 1.04
C GLY A 182 -2.91 8.50 -0.34
N LEU A 183 -2.09 8.49 -1.39
CA LEU A 183 -2.53 8.20 -2.75
C LEU A 183 -3.01 6.75 -2.89
N VAL A 184 -2.27 5.79 -2.33
CA VAL A 184 -2.67 4.37 -2.26
C VAL A 184 -3.99 4.21 -1.50
N VAL A 185 -4.12 4.83 -0.33
CA VAL A 185 -5.34 4.75 0.49
C VAL A 185 -6.54 5.34 -0.24
N LYS A 186 -6.39 6.48 -0.93
CA LYS A 186 -7.44 7.09 -1.75
C LYS A 186 -7.83 6.22 -2.95
N ASN A 187 -6.87 5.45 -3.46
CA ASN A 187 -7.09 4.54 -4.58
C ASN A 187 -7.72 3.20 -4.14
N LEU A 188 -7.78 2.87 -2.85
CA LEU A 188 -8.42 1.64 -2.37
C LEU A 188 -9.92 1.66 -2.66
N GLY A 189 -10.32 0.91 -3.68
CA GLY A 189 -11.73 0.71 -4.02
C GLY A 189 -12.40 -0.31 -3.10
N PRO A 190 -13.75 -0.35 -3.06
CA PRO A 190 -14.49 -1.38 -2.33
C PRO A 190 -14.10 -2.81 -2.74
N ILE A 191 -13.75 -3.02 -4.01
CA ILE A 191 -13.31 -4.31 -4.54
C ILE A 191 -11.94 -4.71 -3.96
N ASP A 192 -10.99 -3.76 -3.83
CA ASP A 192 -9.69 -4.03 -3.22
C ASP A 192 -9.85 -4.44 -1.76
N LEU A 193 -10.71 -3.73 -1.01
CA LEU A 193 -10.99 -4.03 0.38
C LEU A 193 -11.61 -5.43 0.54
N LEU A 194 -12.51 -5.81 -0.36
CA LEU A 194 -13.09 -7.16 -0.38
C LEU A 194 -11.99 -8.22 -0.57
N PHE A 195 -11.15 -8.10 -1.60
CA PHE A 195 -10.12 -9.11 -1.86
C PHE A 195 -8.99 -9.11 -0.84
N ALA A 196 -8.63 -7.94 -0.29
CA ALA A 196 -7.73 -7.86 0.84
C ALA A 196 -8.32 -8.63 2.02
N PHE A 197 -9.58 -8.37 2.40
CA PHE A 197 -10.25 -9.10 3.47
C PHE A 197 -10.26 -10.61 3.24
N LEU A 198 -10.58 -11.06 2.02
CA LEU A 198 -10.51 -12.48 1.65
C LEU A 198 -9.09 -13.04 1.79
N GLY A 199 -8.07 -12.28 1.40
CA GLY A 199 -6.66 -12.60 1.61
C GLY A 199 -6.32 -12.79 3.09
N LEU A 200 -6.69 -11.83 3.94
CA LEU A 200 -6.47 -11.89 5.39
C LEU A 200 -7.14 -13.11 6.03
N VAL A 201 -8.42 -13.36 5.70
CA VAL A 201 -9.17 -14.51 6.22
C VAL A 201 -8.55 -15.83 5.76
N THR A 202 -8.11 -15.90 4.50
CA THR A 202 -7.45 -17.08 3.94
C THR A 202 -6.12 -17.35 4.66
N ALA A 203 -5.28 -16.31 4.80
CA ALA A 203 -4.01 -16.40 5.51
C ALA A 203 -4.19 -16.85 6.96
N TRP A 204 -5.16 -16.25 7.66
CA TRP A 204 -5.50 -16.61 9.04
C TRP A 204 -5.93 -18.07 9.15
N ARG A 205 -6.87 -18.50 8.30
CA ARG A 205 -7.44 -19.86 8.36
C ARG A 205 -6.37 -20.93 8.10
N LEU A 206 -5.53 -20.73 7.08
CA LEU A 206 -4.45 -21.65 6.74
C LEU A 206 -3.40 -21.71 7.85
N GLY A 207 -2.98 -20.55 8.38
CA GLY A 207 -2.01 -20.48 9.48
C GLY A 207 -2.53 -21.00 10.83
N ASN A 208 -3.86 -20.95 11.06
CA ASN A 208 -4.50 -21.43 12.29
C ASN A 208 -4.72 -22.94 12.29
N ILE A 209 -5.19 -23.53 11.19
CA ILE A 209 -5.53 -24.97 11.14
C ILE A 209 -4.28 -25.83 10.85
N GLY A 210 -3.35 -25.32 10.04
CA GLY A 210 -2.24 -26.10 9.49
C GLY A 210 -2.70 -27.17 8.50
N LEU A 211 -1.79 -27.67 7.64
CA LEU A 211 -2.15 -28.71 6.65
C LEU A 211 -2.49 -30.05 7.33
N GLN A 212 -1.85 -30.36 8.45
CA GLN A 212 -2.09 -31.59 9.21
C GLN A 212 -3.49 -31.61 9.86
N GLY A 213 -3.95 -30.46 10.38
CA GLY A 213 -5.30 -30.33 10.92
C GLY A 213 -6.40 -30.49 9.86
N GLN A 214 -6.13 -30.05 8.62
CA GLN A 214 -7.06 -30.22 7.51
C GLN A 214 -7.17 -31.68 7.05
N ALA A 215 -6.05 -32.39 6.95
CA ALA A 215 -6.04 -33.81 6.60
C ALA A 215 -6.84 -34.64 7.63
N ALA A 216 -6.63 -34.40 8.92
CA ALA A 216 -7.37 -35.07 9.99
C ALA A 216 -8.90 -34.78 9.93
N ALA A 217 -9.29 -33.52 9.69
CA ALA A 217 -10.71 -33.15 9.57
C ALA A 217 -11.37 -33.77 8.32
N ALA A 218 -10.63 -33.92 7.22
CA ALA A 218 -11.12 -34.57 6.01
C ALA A 218 -11.35 -36.08 6.26
N THR A 219 -10.43 -36.77 6.93
CA THR A 219 -10.55 -38.21 7.25
C THR A 219 -11.76 -38.50 8.13
N VAL A 220 -12.07 -37.64 9.12
CA VAL A 220 -13.26 -37.80 9.98
C VAL A 220 -14.56 -37.67 9.18
N ARG A 221 -14.59 -36.88 8.10
CA ARG A 221 -15.79 -36.71 7.25
C ARG A 221 -16.02 -37.83 6.24
N THR A 222 -14.96 -38.52 5.82
CA THR A 222 -15.06 -39.59 4.80
C THR A 222 -15.10 -41.00 5.40
N GLY A 223 -15.17 -41.12 6.73
CA GLY A 223 -15.42 -42.41 7.36
C GLY A 223 -16.73 -43.02 6.85
N PRO A 224 -16.82 -44.36 6.70
CA PRO A 224 -18.05 -45.01 6.25
C PRO A 224 -19.21 -44.56 7.14
N PRO A 225 -20.39 -44.25 6.56
CA PRO A 225 -21.56 -43.93 7.36
C PRO A 225 -21.78 -45.05 8.37
N PRO A 226 -22.16 -44.75 9.62
CA PRO A 226 -22.43 -45.77 10.61
C PRO A 226 -23.43 -46.76 10.01
N ALA A 227 -23.11 -48.06 10.09
CA ALA A 227 -23.91 -49.10 9.49
C ALA A 227 -25.38 -48.96 9.96
N PRO A 228 -26.36 -48.93 9.05
CA PRO A 228 -27.77 -48.89 9.44
C PRO A 228 -28.09 -50.16 10.23
N GLY A 229 -28.35 -50.02 11.53
CA GLY A 229 -28.63 -51.14 12.44
C GLY A 229 -27.51 -51.52 13.42
N GLY A 230 -26.43 -50.74 13.52
CA GLY A 230 -25.52 -50.86 14.65
C GLY A 230 -26.28 -50.65 15.98
N PRO A 231 -26.00 -51.45 17.03
CA PRO A 231 -26.66 -51.28 18.32
C PRO A 231 -26.49 -49.83 18.77
N THR A 232 -27.60 -49.18 19.10
CA THR A 232 -27.59 -47.85 19.72
C THR A 232 -26.57 -47.90 20.86
N PRO A 233 -25.52 -47.05 20.87
CA PRO A 233 -24.60 -47.04 21.98
C PRO A 233 -25.43 -46.87 23.25
N PRO A 234 -25.19 -47.69 24.30
CA PRO A 234 -25.96 -47.63 25.52
C PRO A 234 -26.01 -46.17 25.95
N SER A 235 -27.21 -45.65 26.20
CA SER A 235 -27.42 -44.32 26.75
C SER A 235 -26.57 -44.22 28.00
N GLY A 236 -25.38 -43.62 27.86
CA GLY A 236 -24.37 -43.60 28.89
C GLY A 236 -24.99 -42.95 30.11
N GLY A 237 -25.15 -43.75 31.18
CA GLY A 237 -25.49 -43.22 32.48
C GLY A 237 -24.57 -42.05 32.77
N ALA A 238 -25.17 -40.95 33.23
CA ALA A 238 -24.46 -39.71 33.51
C ALA A 238 -23.16 -40.01 34.25
N ALA A 239 -22.03 -39.64 33.66
CA ALA A 239 -20.75 -39.72 34.35
C ALA A 239 -20.89 -38.93 35.67
N PRO A 240 -20.54 -39.51 36.83
CA PRO A 240 -20.62 -38.80 38.10
C PRO A 240 -19.79 -37.52 38.01
N PRO A 241 -20.26 -36.42 38.61
CA PRO A 241 -19.55 -35.15 38.56
C PRO A 241 -18.12 -35.31 39.10
N PRO A 242 -17.13 -34.64 38.48
CA PRO A 242 -15.75 -34.69 38.96
C PRO A 242 -15.71 -34.21 40.41
N LEU A 243 -15.09 -35.00 41.28
CA LEU A 243 -14.82 -34.64 42.67
C LEU A 243 -14.03 -33.32 42.68
N THR A 244 -14.66 -32.25 43.17
CA THR A 244 -13.98 -30.98 43.42
C THR A 244 -12.93 -31.19 44.51
N PRO A 245 -11.63 -30.88 44.26
CA PRO A 245 -10.62 -30.95 45.30
C PRO A 245 -10.93 -29.94 46.41
N ASP A 246 -10.88 -30.41 47.66
CA ASP A 246 -11.10 -29.62 48.87
C ASP A 246 -10.26 -28.35 48.85
N ARG A 247 -10.93 -27.20 49.06
CA ARG A 247 -10.25 -25.94 49.31
C ARG A 247 -9.51 -26.03 50.65
N PRO A 248 -8.20 -25.78 50.71
CA PRO A 248 -7.52 -25.65 51.99
C PRO A 248 -8.08 -24.44 52.74
N THR A 249 -8.59 -24.67 53.95
CA THR A 249 -8.90 -23.64 54.93
C THR A 249 -7.60 -22.99 55.37
N LEU A 250 -7.43 -21.71 55.04
CA LEU A 250 -6.40 -20.86 55.63
C LEU A 250 -6.78 -20.62 57.10
N VAL A 251 -5.89 -21.02 58.01
CA VAL A 251 -5.85 -20.62 59.42
C VAL A 251 -4.84 -19.49 59.55
#